data_AF-A0A9E4CSF4-F1
#
_entry.id   AF-A0A9E4CSF4-F1
#
_cell.length_a   1.000
_cell.length_b   1.000
_cell.length_c   1.000
_cell.angle_alpha   90.00
_cell.angle_beta   90.00
_cell.angle_gamma   90.00
#
_symmetry.space_group_name_H-M   'P 1'
#
loop_
_entity.id
_entity.type
_entity.pdbx_description
1 polymer ?
#
loop_
_entity_poly.entity_id
_entity_poly.type
_entity_poly.pdbx_seq_one_letter_code
_entity_poly.pdbx_strand_id
1 'polypeptide(L)'
;GDEAARMRLVDRALPAEDLLPTALAMAGELAGNPPPQLRWIKELLSQNAAETDLREVQRRELTALQRCYASPEHHEAVRAFMEKRPPNFR
;
A
#
# COMPACT_ATOMS: atom_id res chain seq x y z
N GLY A 1 13.74 21.54 0.57
CA GLY A 1 12.62 20.62 0.81
C GLY A 1 11.39 21.05 0.06
N ASP A 2 10.92 22.27 0.32
CA ASP A 2 9.60 22.76 -0.10
C ASP A 2 9.38 22.73 -1.61
N GLU A 3 10.39 23.10 -2.41
CA GLU A 3 10.29 23.03 -3.86
C GLU A 3 10.05 21.60 -4.37
N ALA A 4 10.79 20.62 -3.86
CA ALA A 4 10.60 19.21 -4.22
C ALA A 4 9.21 18.70 -3.82
N ALA A 5 8.66 19.15 -2.69
CA ALA A 5 7.31 18.81 -2.26
C ALA A 5 6.24 19.42 -3.19
N ARG A 6 6.41 20.69 -3.61
CA ARG A 6 5.52 21.34 -4.59
C ARG A 6 5.51 20.61 -5.94
N MET A 7 6.68 20.11 -6.36
CA MET A 7 6.83 19.34 -7.61
C MET A 7 6.43 17.87 -7.48
N ARG A 8 5.99 17.41 -6.28
CA ARG A 8 5.61 16.03 -6.00
C ARG A 8 6.74 15.00 -6.18
N LEU A 9 8.00 15.46 -6.11
CA LEU A 9 9.17 14.58 -6.05
C LEU A 9 9.30 13.92 -4.67
N VAL A 10 8.84 14.61 -3.62
CA VAL A 10 8.69 14.07 -2.27
C VAL A 10 7.26 14.35 -1.79
N ASP A 11 6.76 13.53 -0.87
CA ASP A 11 5.40 13.72 -0.34
C ASP A 11 5.28 14.93 0.60
N ARG A 12 6.32 15.18 1.42
CA ARG A 12 6.32 16.23 2.46
C ARG A 12 7.72 16.81 2.62
N ALA A 13 7.79 18.11 2.91
CA ALA A 13 8.97 18.80 3.40
C ALA A 13 8.71 19.22 4.85
N LEU A 14 9.60 18.84 5.77
CA LEU A 14 9.39 18.99 7.22
C LEU A 14 10.63 19.63 7.85
N PRO A 15 10.48 20.26 9.03
CA PRO A 15 11.60 20.56 9.92
C PRO A 15 12.45 19.30 10.19
N ALA A 16 13.74 19.49 10.43
CA ALA A 16 14.68 18.37 10.54
C ALA A 16 14.37 17.47 11.74
N GLU A 17 13.93 18.07 12.85
CA GLU A 17 13.50 17.43 14.08
C GLU A 17 12.28 16.51 13.90
N ASP A 18 11.41 16.82 12.94
CA ASP A 18 10.16 16.08 12.69
C ASP A 18 10.32 14.97 11.65
N LEU A 19 11.44 14.95 10.92
CA LEU A 19 11.66 14.03 9.80
C LEU A 19 11.54 12.56 10.22
N LEU A 20 12.34 12.15 11.19
CA LEU A 20 12.39 10.75 11.63
C LEU A 20 11.10 10.32 12.35
N PRO A 21 10.54 11.09 13.32
CA PRO A 21 9.26 10.75 13.93
C PRO A 21 8.14 10.58 12.90
N THR A 22 8.05 11.47 11.92
CA THR A 22 7.00 11.41 10.89
C THR A 22 7.20 10.21 9.95
N ALA A 23 8.45 9.94 9.54
CA ALA A 23 8.76 8.79 8.68
C ALA A 23 8.45 7.46 9.39
N LEU A 24 8.76 7.33 10.68
CA LEU A 24 8.46 6.13 11.47
C LEU A 24 6.96 5.94 11.71
N ALA A 25 6.22 7.02 11.95
CA ALA A 25 4.76 6.95 12.06
C ALA A 25 4.13 6.40 10.78
N MET A 26 4.54 6.92 9.62
CA MET A 26 4.09 6.44 8.31
C MET A 26 4.50 4.98 8.05
N ALA A 27 5.73 4.61 8.42
CA ALA A 27 6.18 3.22 8.33
C ALA A 27 5.34 2.30 9.22
N GLY A 28 4.90 2.77 10.40
CA GLY A 28 3.99 2.05 11.28
C GLY A 28 2.62 1.80 10.66
N GLU A 29 2.04 2.81 9.99
CA GLU A 29 0.78 2.64 9.25
C GLU A 29 0.92 1.59 8.15
N LEU A 30 2.00 1.63 7.38
CA LEU A 30 2.28 0.61 6.37
C LEU A 30 2.49 -0.77 6.99
N ALA A 31 3.28 -0.87 8.06
CA ALA A 31 3.56 -2.12 8.75
C ALA A 31 2.32 -2.78 9.38
N GLY A 32 1.26 -2.01 9.64
CA GLY A 32 -0.04 -2.52 10.07
C GLY A 32 -0.82 -3.28 8.99
N ASN A 33 -0.35 -3.29 7.74
CA ASN A 33 -0.98 -3.97 6.61
C ASN A 33 -0.30 -5.32 6.29
N PRO A 34 -0.99 -6.23 5.56
CA PRO A 34 -0.42 -7.50 5.15
C PRO A 34 0.83 -7.33 4.24
N PRO A 35 2.01 -7.89 4.62
CA PRO A 35 3.21 -7.79 3.81
C PRO A 35 3.09 -8.30 2.35
N PRO A 36 2.42 -9.43 2.05
CA PRO A 36 2.28 -9.90 0.67
C PRO A 36 1.51 -8.90 -0.21
N GLN A 37 0.43 -8.33 0.32
CA GLN A 37 -0.49 -7.46 -0.40
C GLN A 37 0.15 -6.11 -0.68
N LEU A 38 0.92 -5.55 0.28
CA LEU A 38 1.72 -4.36 0.02
C LEU A 38 2.72 -4.56 -1.13
N ARG A 39 3.35 -5.75 -1.20
CA ARG A 39 4.27 -6.08 -2.30
C ARG A 39 3.53 -6.19 -3.63
N TRP A 40 2.38 -6.86 -3.66
CA TRP A 40 1.58 -6.99 -4.89
C TRP A 40 1.06 -5.63 -5.37
N ILE A 41 0.60 -4.76 -4.47
CA ILE A 41 0.20 -3.39 -4.81
C ILE A 41 1.38 -2.64 -5.42
N LYS A 42 2.56 -2.70 -4.79
CA LYS A 42 3.76 -2.02 -5.30
C LYS A 42 4.20 -2.56 -6.67
N GLU A 43 4.07 -3.87 -6.88
CA GLU A 43 4.34 -4.51 -8.17
C GLU A 43 3.37 -4.03 -9.26
N LEU A 44 2.06 -4.02 -8.98
CA LEU A 44 1.04 -3.51 -9.90
C LEU A 44 1.28 -2.04 -10.26
N LEU A 45 1.56 -1.19 -9.26
CA LEU A 45 1.87 0.23 -9.50
C LEU A 45 3.08 0.37 -10.43
N SER A 46 4.11 -0.45 -10.25
CA SER A 46 5.32 -0.41 -11.07
C SER A 46 5.06 -0.89 -12.50
N GLN A 47 4.29 -1.97 -12.66
CA GLN A 47 3.95 -2.55 -13.96
C GLN A 47 2.98 -1.66 -14.76
N ASN A 48 2.08 -0.98 -14.07
CA ASN A 48 1.00 -0.22 -14.70
C ASN A 48 1.32 1.28 -14.86
N ALA A 49 2.42 1.78 -14.30
CA ALA A 49 2.77 3.21 -14.27
C ALA A 49 2.75 3.91 -15.64
N ALA A 50 3.11 3.20 -16.71
CA ALA A 50 3.14 3.72 -18.08
C ALA A 50 2.36 2.82 -19.06
N GLU A 51 1.55 1.89 -18.55
CA GLU A 51 0.74 1.02 -19.40
C GLU A 51 -0.43 1.81 -19.99
N THR A 52 -0.61 1.72 -21.30
CA THR A 52 -1.67 2.45 -22.01
C THR A 52 -2.86 1.57 -22.37
N ASP A 53 -2.68 0.25 -22.38
CA ASP A 53 -3.79 -0.68 -22.54
C ASP A 53 -4.49 -0.94 -21.20
N LEU A 54 -5.65 -0.30 -21.03
CA LEU A 54 -6.47 -0.48 -19.83
C LEU A 54 -6.95 -1.92 -19.62
N ARG A 55 -7.11 -2.72 -20.69
CA ARG A 55 -7.51 -4.12 -20.55
C ARG A 55 -6.41 -4.94 -19.92
N GLU A 56 -5.16 -4.65 -20.26
CA GLU A 56 -4.00 -5.31 -19.66
C GLU A 56 -3.81 -4.90 -18.20
N VAL A 57 -3.98 -3.61 -17.88
CA VAL A 57 -4.00 -3.12 -16.48
C VAL A 57 -5.03 -3.88 -15.66
N GLN A 58 -6.28 -3.92 -16.12
CA GLN A 58 -7.38 -4.63 -15.43
C GLN A 58 -7.13 -6.13 -15.31
N ARG A 59 -6.52 -6.75 -16.33
CA ARG A 59 -6.18 -8.18 -16.29
C ARG A 59 -5.17 -8.48 -15.19
N ARG A 60 -4.12 -7.68 -15.05
CA ARG A 60 -3.11 -7.82 -13.98
C ARG A 60 -3.74 -7.60 -12.60
N GLU A 61 -4.54 -6.55 -12.46
CA GLU A 61 -5.25 -6.24 -11.20
C GLU A 61 -6.21 -7.36 -10.79
N LEU A 62 -7.02 -7.89 -11.73
CA LEU A 62 -7.92 -9.00 -11.45
C LEU A 62 -7.17 -10.26 -11.02
N THR A 63 -6.04 -10.56 -11.67
CA THR A 63 -5.19 -11.70 -11.29
C THR A 63 -4.67 -11.54 -9.85
N ALA A 64 -4.19 -10.34 -9.50
CA ALA A 64 -3.73 -10.05 -8.14
C ALA A 64 -4.87 -10.07 -7.10
N LEU A 65 -6.06 -9.59 -7.46
CA LEU A 65 -7.25 -9.64 -6.61
C LEU A 65 -7.69 -11.09 -6.33
N GLN A 66 -7.72 -11.95 -7.35
CA GLN A 66 -8.04 -13.37 -7.18
C GLN A 66 -7.07 -14.05 -6.21
N ARG A 67 -5.77 -13.75 -6.31
CA ARG A 67 -4.76 -14.22 -5.37
C ARG A 67 -4.98 -13.67 -3.96
N CYS A 68 -5.35 -12.39 -3.84
CA CYS A 68 -5.67 -11.74 -2.58
C CYS A 68 -6.85 -12.40 -1.89
N TYR A 69 -7.96 -12.65 -2.60
CA TYR A 69 -9.16 -13.27 -2.03
C TYR A 69 -8.91 -14.67 -1.47
N ALA A 70 -7.99 -15.43 -2.05
CA ALA A 70 -7.62 -16.75 -1.55
C ALA A 70 -6.65 -16.71 -0.35
N SER A 71 -6.14 -15.55 0.04
CA SER A 71 -5.07 -15.44 1.04
C SER A 71 -5.59 -15.50 2.48
N PRO A 72 -4.79 -16.02 3.43
CA PRO A 72 -5.14 -15.99 4.85
C PRO A 72 -5.36 -14.57 5.39
N GLU A 73 -4.58 -13.60 4.91
CA GLU A 73 -4.64 -12.21 5.38
C GLU A 73 -5.93 -11.52 4.92
N HIS A 74 -6.43 -11.84 3.72
CA HIS A 74 -7.74 -11.33 3.28
C HIS A 74 -8.87 -11.89 4.15
N HIS A 75 -8.88 -13.20 4.39
CA HIS A 75 -9.86 -13.82 5.29
C HIS A 75 -9.82 -13.22 6.70
N GLU A 76 -8.63 -12.96 7.23
CA GLU A 76 -8.47 -12.29 8.51
C GLU A 76 -8.96 -10.86 8.49
N ALA A 77 -8.64 -10.07 7.46
CA ALA A 77 -9.13 -8.70 7.33
C ALA A 77 -10.67 -8.66 7.33
N VAL A 78 -11.31 -9.53 6.54
CA VAL A 78 -12.77 -9.63 6.49
C VAL A 78 -13.34 -10.02 7.86
N ARG A 79 -12.77 -11.05 8.50
CA ARG A 79 -13.21 -11.49 9.83
C ARG A 79 -13.06 -10.40 10.88
N ALA A 80 -11.90 -9.76 10.95
CA ALA A 80 -11.60 -8.69 11.90
C ALA A 80 -12.53 -7.49 11.71
N PHE A 81 -12.84 -7.12 10.46
CA PHE A 81 -13.82 -6.09 10.13
C PHE A 81 -15.22 -6.43 10.66
N MET A 82 -15.70 -7.66 10.38
CA MET A 82 -17.01 -8.13 10.86
C MET A 82 -17.09 -8.19 12.39
N GLU A 83 -16.00 -8.58 13.03
CA GLU A 83 -15.87 -8.67 14.50
C GLU A 83 -15.54 -7.31 15.16
N LYS A 84 -15.37 -6.23 14.39
CA LYS A 84 -15.01 -4.89 14.85
C LYS A 84 -13.75 -4.85 15.73
N ARG A 85 -12.75 -5.65 15.36
CA ARG A 85 -11.45 -5.70 16.04
C ARG A 85 -10.30 -5.39 15.07
N PRO A 86 -9.11 -5.03 15.59
CA PRO A 86 -7.92 -4.94 14.74
C PRO A 86 -7.60 -6.30 14.09
N PRO A 87 -7.19 -6.32 12.82
CA PRO A 87 -6.73 -7.54 12.16
C PRO A 87 -5.36 -7.98 12.68
N ASN A 88 -5.11 -9.29 12.67
CA ASN A 88 -3.81 -9.87 13.00
C ASN A 88 -3.21 -10.55 11.77
N PHE A 89 -2.45 -9.77 10.99
CA PHE A 89 -1.74 -10.29 9.83
C PHE A 89 -0.46 -11.01 10.27
N ARG A 90 -0.24 -12.21 9.74
CA ARG A 90 0.97 -13.02 9.98
C ARG A 90 1.89 -12.98 8.77
#